data_AF-A0AAV4FL89-F1
#
_entry.id   AF-A0AAV4FL89-F1
#
_cell.length_a   1.000
_cell.length_b   1.000
_cell.length_c   1.000
_cell.angle_alpha   90.00
_cell.angle_beta   90.00
_cell.angle_gamma   90.00
#
_symmetry.space_group_name_H-M   'P 1'
#
loop_
_entity.id
_entity.type
_entity.pdbx_description
1 polymer ?
#
loop_
_entity_poly.entity_id
_entity_poly.type
_entity_poly.pdbx_seq_one_letter_code
_entity_poly.pdbx_strand_id
1 'polypeptide(L)'
;MATNGESAAQWLSEHGETTPMERLQQIRDSIAAKLEDNIQDEQHIGLLEALDVMDSYIISKEALTTGNSPIDIAPDLSPLCDNRAAASPNLSEVEKKKRFNELLKTGKLPPVIS
;
A
#
# COMPACT_ATOMS: atom_id res chain seq x y z
N MET A 1 -1.62 32.08 12.14
CA MET A 1 -2.38 30.84 12.05
C MET A 1 -1.38 29.70 11.99
N ALA A 2 -1.41 28.80 12.97
CA ALA A 2 -0.57 27.60 12.96
C ALA A 2 -1.17 26.60 11.96
N THR A 3 -0.33 25.95 11.15
CA THR A 3 -0.78 24.88 10.26
C THR A 3 -0.76 23.58 11.08
N ASN A 4 -1.94 23.17 11.54
CA ASN A 4 -2.15 21.95 12.32
C ASN A 4 -3.30 21.11 11.73
N GLY A 5 -3.50 19.88 12.24
CA GLY A 5 -4.54 18.98 11.74
C GLY A 5 -5.95 19.58 11.79
N GLU A 6 -6.28 20.29 12.86
CA GLU A 6 -7.61 20.89 13.05
C GLU A 6 -7.90 22.00 12.03
N SER A 7 -6.94 22.89 11.79
CA SER A 7 -7.05 23.95 10.78
C SER A 7 -7.12 23.38 9.36
N ALA A 8 -6.40 22.29 9.06
CA ALA A 8 -6.48 21.59 7.79
C ALA A 8 -7.86 20.93 7.58
N ALA A 9 -8.38 20.27 8.61
CA ALA A 9 -9.71 19.65 8.60
C ALA A 9 -10.81 20.70 8.37
N GLN A 10 -10.73 21.83 9.08
CA GLN A 10 -11.68 22.93 8.91
C GLN A 10 -11.62 23.50 7.49
N TRP A 11 -10.42 23.75 6.97
CA TRP A 11 -10.25 24.27 5.61
C TRP A 11 -10.83 23.32 4.55
N LEU A 12 -10.59 22.02 4.70
CA LEU A 12 -11.14 20.99 3.81
C LEU A 12 -12.66 20.88 3.91
N SER A 13 -13.24 21.05 5.09
CA SER A 13 -14.70 21.09 5.24
C SER A 13 -15.33 22.27 4.51
N GLU A 14 -14.65 23.41 4.45
CA GLU A 14 -15.17 24.64 3.84
C GLU A 14 -14.89 24.69 2.31
N HIS A 15 -13.73 24.21 1.87
CA HIS A 15 -13.23 24.41 0.51
C HIS A 15 -12.91 23.09 -0.22
N GLY A 16 -12.80 21.97 0.49
CA GLY A 16 -12.31 20.71 -0.08
C GLY A 16 -13.20 20.16 -1.19
N GLU A 17 -14.52 20.31 -1.09
CA GLU A 17 -15.46 19.82 -2.11
C GLU A 17 -15.29 20.57 -3.44
N THR A 18 -15.20 21.90 -3.38
CA THR A 18 -15.11 22.80 -4.54
C THR A 18 -13.71 22.88 -5.13
N THR A 19 -12.70 22.48 -4.36
CA THR A 19 -11.30 22.52 -4.79
C THR A 19 -10.98 21.34 -5.72
N PRO A 20 -10.36 21.59 -6.90
CA PRO A 20 -9.95 20.53 -7.81
C PRO A 20 -8.82 19.68 -7.21
N MET A 21 -8.75 18.40 -7.62
CA MET A 21 -7.80 17.44 -7.04
C MET A 21 -6.34 17.89 -7.19
N GLU A 22 -5.95 18.43 -8.34
CA GLU A 22 -4.61 18.97 -8.57
C GLU A 22 -4.23 20.05 -7.54
N ARG A 23 -5.20 20.88 -7.14
CA ARG A 23 -4.95 21.92 -6.14
C ARG A 23 -4.81 21.35 -4.73
N LEU A 24 -5.56 20.29 -4.40
CA LEU A 24 -5.39 19.56 -3.13
C LEU A 24 -4.00 18.93 -3.05
N GLN A 25 -3.53 18.30 -4.13
CA GLN A 25 -2.18 17.74 -4.22
C GLN A 25 -1.09 18.82 -4.05
N GLN A 26 -1.25 19.98 -4.70
CA GLN A 26 -0.31 21.11 -4.51
C GLN A 26 -0.23 21.59 -3.06
N ILE A 27 -1.37 21.64 -2.35
CA ILE A 27 -1.40 22.05 -0.94
C ILE A 27 -0.70 21.00 -0.07
N ARG A 28 -0.98 19.72 -0.32
CA ARG A 28 -0.32 18.57 0.32
C ARG A 28 1.20 18.62 0.13
N ASP A 29 1.67 18.84 -1.10
CA ASP A 29 3.10 18.91 -1.42
C ASP A 29 3.77 20.14 -0.77
N SER A 30 3.04 21.26 -0.68
CA SER A 30 3.54 22.43 0.05
C SER A 30 3.67 22.17 1.55
N ILE A 31 2.82 21.34 2.15
CA ILE A 31 2.95 20.95 3.57
C ILE A 31 4.13 19.99 3.74
N ALA A 32 4.27 19.02 2.84
CA ALA A 32 5.39 18.06 2.85
C ALA A 32 6.75 18.76 2.69
N ALA A 33 6.88 19.70 1.75
CA ALA A 33 8.11 20.46 1.55
C ALA A 33 8.50 21.28 2.80
N LYS A 34 7.52 21.88 3.49
CA LYS A 34 7.76 22.60 4.75
C LYS A 34 8.26 21.68 5.86
N LEU A 35 7.86 20.42 5.83
CA LEU A 35 8.23 19.39 6.79
C LEU A 35 9.70 18.95 6.61
N GLU A 36 10.14 18.83 5.35
CA GLU A 36 11.55 18.53 5.02
C GLU A 36 12.50 19.65 5.49
N ASP A 37 12.07 20.92 5.37
CA ASP A 37 12.90 22.08 5.73
C ASP A 37 12.95 22.35 7.25
N ASN A 38 11.97 21.90 8.06
CA ASN A 38 11.78 22.33 9.46
C ASN A 38 11.63 21.17 10.46
N ILE A 39 12.52 20.16 10.38
CA ILE A 39 12.49 18.95 11.21
C ILE A 39 12.58 19.23 12.73
N GLN A 40 13.06 20.40 13.15
CA GLN A 40 13.25 20.77 14.57
C GLN A 40 12.27 21.81 15.12
N ASP A 41 11.28 22.25 14.34
CA ASP A 41 10.34 23.29 14.77
C ASP A 41 9.19 22.70 15.62
N GLU A 42 8.67 23.47 16.59
CA GLU A 42 7.48 23.09 17.38
C GLU A 42 6.25 22.87 16.48
N GLN A 43 6.25 23.50 15.30
CA GLN A 43 5.21 23.34 14.28
C GLN A 43 5.29 22.00 13.53
N HIS A 44 6.37 21.22 13.68
CA HIS A 44 6.56 19.97 12.96
C HIS A 44 5.44 18.96 13.21
N ILE A 45 4.99 18.85 14.46
CA ILE A 45 3.87 17.95 14.83
C ILE A 45 2.58 18.41 14.15
N GLY A 46 2.28 19.71 14.17
CA GLY A 46 1.10 20.26 13.49
C GLY A 46 1.15 20.04 11.96
N LEU A 47 2.33 20.17 11.34
CA LEU A 47 2.48 19.91 9.91
C LEU A 47 2.27 18.43 9.56
N LEU A 48 2.74 17.50 10.39
CA LEU A 48 2.46 16.07 10.22
C LEU A 48 0.96 15.77 10.33
N GLU A 49 0.28 16.32 11.33
CA GLU A 49 -1.17 16.17 11.50
C GLU A 49 -1.94 16.76 10.32
N ALA A 50 -1.55 17.95 9.84
CA ALA A 50 -2.16 18.58 8.68
C ALA A 50 -1.98 17.72 7.42
N LEU A 51 -0.80 17.10 7.25
CA LEU A 51 -0.51 16.22 6.13
C LEU A 51 -1.37 14.95 6.16
N ASP A 52 -1.51 14.32 7.33
CA ASP A 52 -2.33 13.12 7.53
C ASP A 52 -3.81 13.37 7.18
N VAL A 53 -4.36 14.50 7.63
CA VAL A 53 -5.73 14.92 7.33
C VAL A 53 -5.92 15.15 5.82
N MET A 54 -4.95 15.81 5.17
CA MET A 54 -4.99 16.07 3.72
C MET A 54 -4.92 14.76 2.92
N ASP A 55 -4.00 13.86 3.25
CA ASP A 55 -3.82 12.58 2.57
C ASP A 55 -5.08 11.70 2.73
N SER A 56 -5.64 11.63 3.94
CA SER A 56 -6.90 10.91 4.21
C SER A 56 -8.08 11.44 3.37
N TYR A 57 -8.18 12.76 3.21
CA TYR A 57 -9.22 13.38 2.40
C TYR A 57 -9.05 13.09 0.91
N ILE A 58 -7.81 13.19 0.39
CA ILE A 58 -7.50 12.90 -1.02
C ILE A 58 -7.86 11.46 -1.36
N ILE A 59 -7.41 10.49 -0.55
CA ILE A 59 -7.72 9.06 -0.74
C ILE A 59 -9.23 8.82 -0.76
N SER A 60 -9.95 9.43 0.19
CA SER A 60 -11.41 9.31 0.27
C SER A 60 -12.11 9.90 -0.96
N LYS A 61 -11.63 11.05 -1.45
CA LYS A 61 -12.17 11.73 -2.65
C LYS A 61 -11.85 10.96 -3.94
N GLU A 62 -10.69 10.32 -4.03
CA GLU A 62 -10.34 9.41 -5.13
C GLU A 62 -11.22 8.16 -5.14
N ALA A 63 -11.50 7.57 -3.97
CA ALA A 63 -12.41 6.44 -3.86
C ALA A 63 -13.83 6.79 -4.35
N LEU A 64 -14.33 7.97 -3.99
CA LEU A 64 -15.65 8.46 -4.42
C LEU A 64 -15.73 8.73 -5.93
N THR A 65 -14.65 9.22 -6.55
CA THR A 65 -14.62 9.55 -7.98
C THR A 65 -14.37 8.34 -8.88
N THR A 66 -13.71 7.30 -8.37
CA THR A 66 -13.40 6.09 -9.14
C THR A 66 -14.53 5.05 -9.11
N GLY A 67 -15.61 5.29 -8.35
CA GLY A 67 -16.74 4.35 -8.26
C GLY A 67 -16.39 3.00 -7.64
N ASN A 68 -15.22 2.90 -6.99
CA ASN A 68 -14.91 1.77 -6.15
C ASN A 68 -15.62 1.99 -4.83
N SER A 69 -16.74 1.28 -4.64
CA SER A 69 -17.33 1.06 -3.31
C SER A 69 -16.21 0.82 -2.30
N PRO A 70 -16.33 1.34 -1.06
CA PRO A 70 -15.33 1.08 -0.03
C PRO A 70 -15.16 -0.44 0.05
N ILE A 71 -13.98 -0.91 -0.33
CA ILE A 71 -13.57 -2.26 -0.03
C ILE A 71 -13.53 -2.25 1.49
N ASP A 72 -14.52 -2.88 2.10
CA ASP A 72 -14.55 -3.18 3.52
C ASP A 72 -13.30 -4.01 3.77
N ILE A 73 -12.19 -3.36 4.14
CA ILE A 73 -10.92 -4.01 4.47
C ILE A 73 -11.11 -4.62 5.86
N ALA A 74 -12.02 -5.58 5.97
CA ALA A 74 -11.89 -6.60 7.00
C ALA A 74 -10.47 -7.17 6.82
N PRO A 75 -9.64 -7.21 7.87
CA PRO A 75 -8.33 -7.84 7.75
C PRO A 75 -8.59 -9.26 7.26
N ASP A 76 -8.05 -9.59 6.09
CA ASP A 76 -8.15 -10.92 5.53
C ASP A 76 -7.38 -11.88 6.44
N LEU A 77 -8.11 -12.51 7.35
CA LEU A 77 -7.60 -13.55 8.26
C LEU A 77 -7.57 -14.92 7.58
N SER A 78 -7.78 -14.97 6.25
CA SER A 78 -7.62 -16.21 5.51
C SER A 78 -6.17 -16.67 5.66
N PRO A 79 -5.92 -17.93 6.07
CA PRO A 79 -4.57 -18.46 6.08
C PRO A 79 -4.00 -18.35 4.66
N LEU A 80 -2.74 -17.93 4.56
CA LEU A 80 -1.94 -17.76 3.33
C LEU A 80 -1.74 -19.05 2.49
N CYS A 81 -2.61 -20.04 2.63
CA CYS A 81 -2.46 -21.37 2.07
C CYS A 81 -3.65 -21.75 1.19
N ASP A 82 -3.83 -21.03 0.08
CA ASP A 82 -4.42 -21.62 -1.13
C ASP A 82 -3.34 -22.16 -2.07
N ASN A 83 -2.33 -22.85 -1.53
CA ASN A 83 -1.63 -23.86 -2.33
C ASN A 83 -2.46 -25.15 -2.26
N ARG A 84 -3.60 -25.12 -2.96
CA ARG A 84 -4.46 -26.28 -3.18
C ARG A 84 -3.64 -27.34 -3.91
N ALA A 85 -2.98 -28.18 -3.11
CA ALA A 85 -2.38 -29.45 -3.45
C ALA A 85 -2.07 -29.62 -4.94
N ALA A 86 -0.99 -29.02 -5.43
CA ALA A 86 -0.28 -29.65 -6.54
C ALA A 86 0.15 -31.02 -6.00
N ALA A 87 -0.61 -32.06 -6.38
CA ALA A 87 -0.39 -33.42 -5.96
C ALA A 87 1.11 -33.72 -6.06
N SER A 88 1.75 -33.96 -4.91
CA SER A 88 3.15 -34.35 -4.91
C SER A 88 3.25 -35.56 -5.84
N PRO A 89 4.01 -35.49 -6.95
CA PRO A 89 4.08 -36.60 -7.88
C PRO A 89 4.61 -37.80 -7.09
N ASN A 90 3.85 -38.89 -7.09
CA ASN A 90 4.14 -40.09 -6.32
C ASN A 90 5.28 -40.86 -7.02
N LEU A 91 6.46 -40.23 -7.05
CA LEU A 91 7.65 -40.74 -7.70
C LEU A 91 8.24 -41.86 -6.85
N SER A 92 8.65 -42.94 -7.50
CA SER A 92 9.37 -44.03 -6.85
C SER A 92 10.68 -43.52 -6.25
N GLU A 93 11.21 -44.21 -5.23
CA GLU A 93 12.48 -43.82 -4.59
C GLU A 93 13.66 -43.74 -5.57
N VAL A 94 13.61 -44.54 -6.64
CA VAL A 94 14.61 -44.57 -7.71
C VAL A 94 14.57 -43.29 -8.55
N GLU A 95 13.37 -42.82 -8.90
CA GLU A 95 13.19 -41.60 -9.70
C GLU A 95 13.52 -40.35 -8.89
N LYS A 96 13.22 -40.34 -7.59
CA LYS A 96 13.62 -39.27 -6.67
C LYS A 96 15.14 -39.11 -6.62
N LYS A 97 15.88 -40.22 -6.48
CA LYS A 97 17.35 -40.20 -6.47
C LYS A 97 17.94 -39.72 -7.80
N LYS A 98 17.35 -40.14 -8.93
CA LYS A 98 17.82 -39.71 -10.25
C LYS A 98 17.64 -38.19 -10.43
N ARG A 99 16.45 -37.66 -10.14
CA ARG A 99 16.16 -36.22 -10.25
C ARG A 99 17.01 -35.38 -9.28
N PHE A 100 17.25 -35.89 -8.08
CA PHE A 100 18.12 -35.23 -7.11
C PHE A 100 19.57 -35.15 -7.61
N ASN A 101 20.10 -36.25 -8.17
CA ASN A 101 21.44 -36.25 -8.76
C ASN A 101 21.55 -35.36 -9.99
N GLU A 102 20.49 -35.26 -10.81
CA GLU A 102 20.44 -34.32 -11.93
C GLU A 102 20.41 -32.86 -11.45
N LEU A 103 19.62 -32.57 -10.40
CA LEU A 103 19.56 -31.26 -9.76
C LEU A 103 20.93 -30.80 -9.22
N LEU A 104 21.67 -31.70 -8.55
CA LEU A 104 23.01 -31.39 -8.06
C LEU A 104 23.99 -31.07 -9.20
N LYS A 105 23.79 -31.64 -10.38
CA LYS A 105 24.68 -31.46 -11.53
C LYS A 105 24.34 -30.23 -12.38
N THR A 106 23.07 -29.90 -12.53
CA THR A 106 22.62 -28.85 -13.48
C THR A 106 22.07 -27.60 -12.78
N GLY A 107 21.77 -27.67 -11.48
CA GLY A 107 21.16 -26.57 -10.72
C GLY A 107 19.74 -26.19 -11.17
N LYS A 108 19.11 -26.97 -12.05
CA LYS A 108 17.76 -26.71 -12.58
C LYS A 108 16.90 -27.97 -12.49
N LEU A 109 15.64 -27.82 -12.07
CA LEU A 109 14.70 -28.94 -12.02
C LEU A 109 14.42 -29.46 -13.44
N PRO A 110 14.50 -30.78 -13.68
CA PRO A 110 14.08 -31.36 -14.94
C PRO A 110 12.55 -31.21 -15.11
N PRO A 111 12.05 -30.93 -16.33
CA PRO A 111 10.63 -30.77 -16.58
C PRO A 111 9.88 -32.08 -16.29
N VAL A 112 8.73 -31.96 -15.62
CA VAL A 112 7.82 -33.08 -15.37
C VAL A 112 7.10 -33.39 -16.68
N ILE A 113 7.50 -34.46 -17.36
CA ILE A 113 6.73 -35.00 -18.48
C ILE A 113 5.60 -35.82 -17.89
N SER A 114 4.36 -35.37 -18.10
CA SER A 114 3.12 -36.08 -17.76
C SER A 114 2.88 -37.26 -18.69
#